data_AF-A0A387B4K2-F1
#
_entry.id   AF-A0A387B4K2-F1
#
_cell.length_a   1.000
_cell.length_b   1.000
_cell.length_c   1.000
_cell.angle_alpha   90.00
_cell.angle_beta   90.00
_cell.angle_gamma   90.00
#
_symmetry.space_group_name_H-M   'P 1'
#
loop_
_entity.id
_entity.type
_entity.pdbx_description
1 polymer ?
#
loop_
_entity_poly.entity_id
_entity_poly.type
_entity_poly.pdbx_seq_one_letter_code
_entity_poly.pdbx_strand_id
1 'polypeptide(L)'
;MTPRPRRALPAMLAAAASLLGAIAVASPAAADEADCADASLAQGGYSIFELQQRFVPEPLRGTGWDCATRIADRPFEDGRYDISYTLLWAGIGAGDAIGILERFADAGWLDGTEMISATASDGRTENDRMAASSLRGWDPPPSQIITRFSDARDGENIIEFDFEDGLVGAVDPGLEAPTLEIAVYLRAPVDATGASDPSVLSSLRTIAQALPSSTQLAFLGGSAVFLMLVVGFPGYLFNKVLEKHWSGFARWLHLRRRRRVSKPPRPGSAAEAAFAADAAAGAPARRAPSWLVWPGFVAAAIISGFVDPAFGPNPMSVRLLVTALISFVLLNVVGWLLVIGVLRRIQPDARPRITFRWGSLVVVALTVLVARLLDFQPGVVFGLVAGLTFAITLAASRDALVILLGSGAALAMAGLAWIGFSALAPVADAVPGSVLLRGVVELCSGVVVEGISTLPLALLPLLALDGAVLFAWRKWVWAVAYAVGAAAFVLVMFTIPEAWGEIGGGFGRWLLLFVGLAALAVGAWAVDVVIERRRKAAGPAPAGG
;
A
#
# COMPACT_ATOMS: atom_id res chain seq x y z
N MET A 1 45.37 -18.50 -4.70
CA MET A 1 45.16 -17.24 -3.96
C MET A 1 43.81 -16.68 -4.39
N THR A 2 42.80 -16.79 -3.53
CA THR A 2 41.43 -16.31 -3.79
C THR A 2 41.29 -14.86 -3.33
N PRO A 3 40.79 -13.93 -4.17
CA PRO A 3 40.62 -12.55 -3.77
C PRO A 3 39.46 -12.42 -2.77
N ARG A 4 39.73 -11.85 -1.60
CA ARG A 4 38.73 -11.54 -0.57
C ARG A 4 37.86 -10.35 -1.03
N PRO A 5 36.53 -10.48 -1.16
CA PRO A 5 35.65 -9.33 -1.35
C PRO A 5 35.33 -8.75 0.03
N ARG A 6 35.99 -7.65 0.43
CA ARG A 6 35.78 -7.06 1.78
C ARG A 6 35.48 -5.56 1.84
N ARG A 7 35.21 -4.87 0.73
CA ARG A 7 35.05 -3.40 0.77
C ARG A 7 33.87 -2.78 0.00
N ALA A 8 33.02 -3.57 -0.67
CA ALA A 8 31.91 -3.00 -1.44
C ALA A 8 30.71 -2.55 -0.57
N LEU A 9 30.42 -3.28 0.52
CA LEU A 9 29.24 -3.01 1.35
C LEU A 9 29.26 -1.66 2.11
N PRO A 10 30.37 -1.25 2.78
CA PRO A 10 30.38 0.01 3.52
C PRO A 10 30.37 1.25 2.59
N ALA A 11 30.89 1.13 1.37
CA ALA A 11 30.86 2.22 0.39
C ALA A 11 29.45 2.49 -0.14
N MET A 12 28.63 1.43 -0.35
CA MET A 12 27.23 1.57 -0.74
C MET A 12 26.38 2.20 0.37
N LEU A 13 26.61 1.82 1.63
CA LEU A 13 25.91 2.41 2.78
C LEU A 13 26.28 3.87 3.02
N ALA A 14 27.56 4.24 2.83
CA ALA A 14 28.00 5.62 2.95
C ALA A 14 27.45 6.52 1.82
N ALA A 15 27.39 6.02 0.58
CA ALA A 15 26.83 6.77 -0.55
C ALA A 15 25.31 7.00 -0.40
N ALA A 16 24.58 6.02 0.14
CA ALA A 16 23.16 6.18 0.46
C ALA A 16 22.93 7.21 1.57
N ALA A 17 23.80 7.25 2.60
CA ALA A 17 23.72 8.22 3.68
C ALA A 17 24.04 9.66 3.23
N SER A 18 24.97 9.86 2.29
CA SER A 18 25.30 11.20 1.78
C SER A 18 24.27 11.77 0.79
N LEU A 19 23.50 10.91 0.11
CA LEU A 19 22.37 11.34 -0.74
C LEU A 19 21.15 11.80 0.08
N LEU A 20 20.98 11.29 1.30
CA LEU A 20 19.90 11.71 2.22
C LEU A 20 20.09 13.12 2.79
N GLY A 21 21.33 13.64 2.84
CA GLY A 21 21.62 14.94 3.46
C GLY A 21 21.38 16.17 2.58
N ALA A 22 21.17 16.00 1.26
CA ALA A 22 21.11 17.11 0.30
C ALA A 22 19.69 17.45 -0.19
N ILE A 23 18.67 16.75 0.29
CA ILE A 23 17.29 16.98 -0.15
C ILE A 23 16.50 17.64 0.99
N ALA A 24 16.78 18.92 1.22
CA ALA A 24 15.84 19.79 1.94
C ALA A 24 14.70 20.14 0.97
N VAL A 25 13.78 19.19 0.72
CA VAL A 25 12.52 19.54 0.09
C VAL A 25 11.76 20.39 1.12
N ALA A 26 11.35 21.59 0.73
CA ALA A 26 10.35 22.31 1.51
C ALA A 26 9.20 21.34 1.74
N SER A 27 8.81 21.13 3.00
CA SER A 27 7.65 20.28 3.25
C SER A 27 6.50 20.88 2.45
N PRO A 28 5.74 20.09 1.64
CA PRO A 28 4.47 20.59 1.15
C PRO A 28 3.75 21.10 2.39
N ALA A 29 3.24 22.34 2.34
CA ALA A 29 2.50 22.94 3.45
C ALA A 29 1.43 21.93 3.85
N ALA A 30 1.72 21.18 4.91
CA ALA A 30 0.77 20.25 5.46
C ALA A 30 -0.19 21.15 6.19
N ALA A 31 -1.47 21.07 5.81
CA ALA A 31 -2.59 21.67 6.50
C ALA A 31 -2.30 21.81 8.00
N ASP A 32 -1.91 23.01 8.45
CA ASP A 32 -1.69 23.24 9.86
C ASP A 32 -3.03 23.68 10.41
N GLU A 33 -3.73 22.78 11.11
CA GLU A 33 -5.00 23.12 11.76
C GLU A 33 -4.85 24.35 12.68
N ALA A 34 -3.63 24.65 13.15
CA ALA A 34 -3.34 25.86 13.91
C ALA A 34 -3.56 27.15 13.09
N ASP A 35 -3.32 27.13 11.78
CA ASP A 35 -3.51 28.29 10.90
C ASP A 35 -5.00 28.64 10.74
N CYS A 36 -5.89 27.67 10.96
CA CYS A 36 -7.33 27.85 10.94
C CYS A 36 -7.98 27.90 12.32
N ALA A 37 -7.22 27.82 13.42
CA ALA A 37 -7.80 27.70 14.77
C ALA A 37 -8.71 28.88 15.14
N ASP A 38 -8.38 30.06 14.62
CA ASP A 38 -9.13 31.30 14.86
C ASP A 38 -10.20 31.59 13.80
N ALA A 39 -10.27 30.79 12.72
CA ALA A 39 -11.30 30.94 11.70
C ALA A 39 -12.70 30.77 12.31
N SER A 40 -13.63 31.63 11.93
CA SER A 40 -15.05 31.52 12.30
C SER A 40 -15.63 30.15 11.92
N LEU A 41 -15.14 29.54 10.83
CA LEU A 41 -15.51 28.20 10.37
C LEU A 41 -14.85 27.06 11.16
N ALA A 42 -13.91 27.34 12.05
CA ALA A 42 -13.42 26.40 13.06
C ALA A 42 -14.21 26.50 14.38
N GLN A 43 -15.10 27.48 14.50
CA GLN A 43 -15.87 27.79 15.70
C GLN A 43 -17.38 27.74 15.40
N GLY A 44 -18.23 27.99 16.40
CA GLY A 44 -19.63 28.37 16.13
C GLY A 44 -20.49 27.39 15.34
N GLY A 45 -20.50 26.09 15.69
CA GLY A 45 -21.36 25.08 15.06
C GLY A 45 -20.73 24.39 13.84
N TYR A 46 -19.51 24.76 13.50
CA TYR A 46 -18.67 24.03 12.55
C TYR A 46 -17.66 23.13 13.28
N SER A 47 -17.15 22.13 12.56
CA SER A 47 -16.08 21.25 13.01
C SER A 47 -15.07 21.09 11.89
N ILE A 48 -13.78 21.21 12.23
CA ILE A 48 -12.69 20.78 11.37
C ILE A 48 -12.75 19.25 11.23
N PHE A 49 -12.50 18.75 10.03
CA PHE A 49 -12.45 17.31 9.78
C PHE A 49 -11.46 16.96 8.67
N GLU A 50 -11.02 15.70 8.65
CA GLU A 50 -10.20 15.18 7.56
C GLU A 50 -11.09 14.83 6.35
N LEU A 51 -10.98 15.61 5.28
CA LEU A 51 -11.75 15.40 4.06
C LEU A 51 -11.18 14.23 3.24
N GLN A 52 -12.01 13.21 3.02
CA GLN A 52 -11.62 12.06 2.18
C GLN A 52 -11.58 12.46 0.70
N GLN A 53 -10.59 11.94 -0.05
CA GLN A 53 -10.38 12.28 -1.47
C GLN A 53 -11.60 12.02 -2.37
N ARG A 54 -12.45 11.04 -2.03
CA ARG A 54 -13.68 10.73 -2.79
C ARG A 54 -14.75 11.84 -2.76
N PHE A 55 -14.54 12.85 -1.92
CA PHE A 55 -15.42 14.02 -1.83
C PHE A 55 -14.79 15.26 -2.43
N VAL A 56 -13.54 15.19 -2.90
CA VAL A 56 -12.82 16.34 -3.45
C VAL A 56 -13.08 16.41 -4.96
N PRO A 57 -13.65 17.51 -5.48
CA PRO A 57 -13.75 17.77 -6.91
C PRO A 57 -12.40 17.63 -7.62
N GLU A 58 -12.40 17.10 -8.84
CA GLU A 58 -11.19 16.89 -9.64
C GLU A 58 -10.24 18.11 -9.68
N PRO A 59 -10.73 19.36 -9.87
CA PRO A 59 -9.85 20.55 -9.90
C PRO A 59 -9.14 20.89 -8.59
N LEU A 60 -9.65 20.38 -7.46
CA LEU A 60 -9.12 20.62 -6.12
C LEU A 60 -8.21 19.50 -5.64
N ARG A 61 -8.10 18.39 -6.36
CA ARG A 61 -7.26 17.25 -5.95
C ARG A 61 -5.77 17.62 -6.08
N GLY A 62 -5.02 17.38 -5.01
CA GLY A 62 -3.57 17.65 -4.96
C GLY A 62 -3.21 19.13 -4.75
N THR A 63 -4.19 20.01 -4.52
CA THR A 63 -3.94 21.44 -4.35
C THR A 63 -3.35 21.80 -2.99
N GLY A 64 -3.49 20.90 -2.01
CA GLY A 64 -3.31 21.22 -0.59
C GLY A 64 -4.38 22.21 -0.13
N TRP A 65 -4.78 22.19 1.12
CA TRP A 65 -5.62 23.22 1.76
C TRP A 65 -5.25 23.23 3.24
N ASP A 66 -5.47 24.34 3.95
CA ASP A 66 -5.02 24.48 5.34
C ASP A 66 -6.00 23.84 6.32
N CYS A 67 -7.29 23.88 6.00
CA CYS A 67 -8.29 23.13 6.74
C CYS A 67 -9.55 22.85 5.90
N ALA A 68 -10.28 21.82 6.32
CA ALA A 68 -11.60 21.49 5.80
C ALA A 68 -12.60 21.55 6.96
N THR A 69 -13.68 22.29 6.78
CA THR A 69 -14.70 22.52 7.81
C THR A 69 -16.07 22.08 7.31
N ARG A 70 -16.94 21.69 8.24
CA ARG A 70 -18.33 21.33 7.96
C ARG A 70 -19.22 21.69 9.14
N ILE A 71 -20.53 21.77 8.92
CA ILE A 71 -21.50 21.98 10.00
C ILE A 71 -21.52 20.73 10.90
N ALA A 72 -21.16 20.90 12.18
CA ALA A 72 -20.93 19.81 13.13
C ALA A 72 -22.19 18.96 13.38
N ASP A 73 -23.37 19.61 13.39
CA ASP A 73 -24.65 18.95 13.67
C ASP A 73 -25.27 18.24 12.46
N ARG A 74 -24.63 18.30 11.29
CA ARG A 74 -25.11 17.64 10.07
C ARG A 74 -24.33 16.34 9.79
N PRO A 75 -25.03 15.22 9.55
CA PRO A 75 -24.37 14.02 9.04
C PRO A 75 -23.71 14.34 7.69
N PHE A 76 -22.52 13.79 7.45
CA PHE A 76 -21.81 14.01 6.19
C PHE A 76 -22.47 13.30 5.00
N GLU A 77 -23.03 12.12 5.28
CA GLU A 77 -23.87 11.35 4.37
C GLU A 77 -25.20 11.08 5.10
N ASP A 78 -26.31 11.69 4.69
CA ASP A 78 -27.62 11.48 5.32
C ASP A 78 -28.58 10.63 4.45
N GLY A 79 -28.09 10.17 3.29
CA GLY A 79 -28.81 9.33 2.34
C GLY A 79 -29.91 10.06 1.56
N ARG A 80 -30.06 11.38 1.72
CA ARG A 80 -31.11 12.18 1.06
C ARG A 80 -30.60 13.48 0.42
N TYR A 81 -29.45 14.03 0.83
CA TYR A 81 -28.94 15.34 0.39
C TYR A 81 -27.42 15.47 0.28
N ASP A 82 -27.04 16.64 -0.26
CA ASP A 82 -25.74 17.09 -0.71
C ASP A 82 -24.65 17.08 0.38
N ILE A 83 -23.51 16.45 0.07
CA ILE A 83 -22.26 16.59 0.82
C ILE A 83 -21.85 18.06 0.75
N SER A 84 -21.73 18.70 1.91
CA SER A 84 -21.31 20.10 2.00
C SER A 84 -20.16 20.28 2.98
N TYR A 85 -19.14 20.99 2.52
CA TYR A 85 -17.98 21.34 3.32
C TYR A 85 -17.30 22.57 2.72
N THR A 86 -16.45 23.21 3.51
CA THR A 86 -15.68 24.37 3.09
C THR A 86 -14.20 24.06 3.21
N LEU A 87 -13.42 24.44 2.19
CA LEU A 87 -11.97 24.41 2.21
C LEU A 87 -11.42 25.81 2.36
N LEU A 88 -10.38 25.95 3.16
CA LEU A 88 -9.73 27.23 3.43
C LEU A 88 -8.24 27.16 3.09
N TRP A 89 -7.74 28.24 2.48
CA TRP A 89 -6.32 28.52 2.30
C TRP A 89 -6.01 29.87 2.94
N ALA A 90 -5.16 29.88 3.96
CA ALA A 90 -4.67 31.06 4.64
C ALA A 90 -3.34 31.53 4.02
N GLY A 91 -3.18 32.84 3.85
CA GLY A 91 -2.00 33.45 3.25
C GLY A 91 -1.83 33.20 1.75
N ILE A 92 -2.87 32.77 1.03
CA ILE A 92 -2.81 32.50 -0.41
C ILE A 92 -2.78 33.79 -1.23
N GLY A 93 -1.90 33.87 -2.23
CA GLY A 93 -1.85 35.03 -3.12
C GLY A 93 -2.95 35.01 -4.18
N ALA A 94 -3.36 36.19 -4.66
CA ALA A 94 -4.36 36.33 -5.73
C ALA A 94 -3.99 35.51 -6.99
N GLY A 95 -2.71 35.46 -7.35
CA GLY A 95 -2.24 34.67 -8.50
C GLY A 95 -2.48 33.17 -8.34
N ASP A 96 -2.28 32.63 -7.13
CA ASP A 96 -2.53 31.22 -6.83
C ASP A 96 -4.03 30.92 -6.79
N ALA A 97 -4.83 31.80 -6.18
CA ALA A 97 -6.28 31.72 -6.19
C ALA A 97 -6.84 31.71 -7.62
N ILE A 98 -6.39 32.62 -8.49
CA ILE A 98 -6.75 32.63 -9.93
C ILE A 98 -6.33 31.31 -10.59
N GLY A 99 -5.15 30.78 -10.28
CA GLY A 99 -4.70 29.48 -10.77
C GLY A 99 -5.63 28.32 -10.35
N ILE A 100 -6.18 28.35 -9.13
CA ILE A 100 -7.19 27.37 -8.69
C ILE A 100 -8.47 27.52 -9.52
N LEU A 101 -8.94 28.75 -9.73
CA LEU A 101 -10.13 29.02 -10.51
C LEU A 101 -9.99 28.60 -11.99
N GLU A 102 -8.82 28.82 -12.59
CA GLU A 102 -8.50 28.36 -13.95
C GLU A 102 -8.55 26.83 -14.07
N ARG A 103 -8.11 26.07 -13.04
CA ARG A 103 -8.24 24.59 -13.05
C ARG A 103 -9.70 24.13 -13.10
N PHE A 104 -10.61 24.87 -12.45
CA PHE A 104 -12.04 24.59 -12.59
C PHE A 104 -12.51 24.82 -14.02
N ALA A 105 -12.10 25.91 -14.66
CA ALA A 105 -12.42 26.18 -16.06
C ALA A 105 -11.86 25.07 -16.99
N ASP A 106 -10.61 24.67 -16.81
CA ASP A 106 -9.97 23.60 -17.60
C ASP A 106 -10.67 22.25 -17.45
N ALA A 107 -11.23 21.97 -16.27
CA ALA A 107 -12.01 20.77 -16.01
C ALA A 107 -13.48 20.85 -16.45
N GLY A 108 -13.90 21.98 -17.06
CA GLY A 108 -15.25 22.18 -17.55
C GLY A 108 -16.28 22.53 -16.47
N TRP A 109 -15.84 23.08 -15.34
CA TRP A 109 -16.73 23.64 -14.32
C TRP A 109 -17.09 25.10 -14.58
N LEU A 110 -16.31 25.77 -15.43
CA LEU A 110 -16.66 27.09 -15.96
C LEU A 110 -16.72 27.01 -17.48
N ASP A 111 -17.80 27.52 -18.06
CA ASP A 111 -17.94 27.70 -19.51
C ASP A 111 -17.74 29.16 -19.96
N GLY A 112 -17.43 30.05 -19.00
CA GLY A 112 -17.22 31.47 -19.22
C GLY A 112 -18.53 32.27 -19.24
N THR A 113 -19.66 31.65 -18.94
CA THR A 113 -20.96 32.32 -18.79
C THR A 113 -21.31 32.64 -17.33
N GLU A 114 -20.47 32.18 -16.39
CA GLU A 114 -20.62 32.43 -14.98
C GLU A 114 -20.34 33.88 -14.65
N MET A 115 -21.10 34.43 -13.70
CA MET A 115 -20.84 35.77 -13.18
C MET A 115 -19.64 35.70 -12.24
N ILE A 116 -18.60 36.48 -12.54
CA ILE A 116 -17.46 36.67 -11.65
C ILE A 116 -17.52 38.11 -11.17
N SER A 117 -17.63 38.29 -9.85
CA SER A 117 -17.49 39.58 -9.19
C SER A 117 -16.07 39.70 -8.69
N ALA A 118 -15.28 40.57 -9.31
CA ALA A 118 -13.90 40.81 -8.90
C ALA A 118 -13.69 42.29 -8.60
N THR A 119 -12.95 42.56 -7.53
CA THR A 119 -12.58 43.90 -7.09
C THR A 119 -11.07 43.98 -6.99
N ALA A 120 -10.44 45.01 -7.55
CA ALA A 120 -9.02 45.29 -7.41
C ALA A 120 -8.77 46.33 -6.31
N SER A 121 -7.54 46.37 -5.79
CA SER A 121 -7.17 47.26 -4.68
C SER A 121 -7.21 48.75 -5.03
N ASP A 122 -7.25 49.12 -6.31
CA ASP A 122 -7.46 50.49 -6.77
C ASP A 122 -8.94 50.91 -6.83
N GLY A 123 -9.85 50.01 -6.48
CA GLY A 123 -11.30 50.20 -6.51
C GLY A 123 -11.98 49.80 -7.82
N ARG A 124 -11.25 49.30 -8.83
CA ARG A 124 -11.87 48.70 -10.03
C ARG A 124 -12.72 47.52 -9.60
N THR A 125 -14.01 47.56 -9.91
CA THR A 125 -14.94 46.45 -9.67
C THR A 125 -15.56 46.04 -10.99
N GLU A 126 -15.52 44.75 -11.30
CA GLU A 126 -16.24 44.17 -12.43
C GLU A 126 -17.13 43.04 -11.92
N ASN A 127 -18.37 43.03 -12.40
CA ASN A 127 -19.34 41.97 -12.13
C ASN A 127 -20.00 41.61 -13.45
N ASP A 128 -19.31 40.77 -14.22
CA ASP A 128 -19.71 40.37 -15.57
C ASP A 128 -19.31 38.91 -15.83
N ARG A 129 -19.76 38.38 -16.96
CA ARG A 129 -19.37 37.08 -17.48
C ARG A 129 -17.96 37.18 -18.06
N MET A 130 -16.99 36.62 -17.37
CA MET A 130 -15.60 36.64 -17.81
C MET A 130 -14.91 35.31 -17.56
N ALA A 131 -13.89 35.02 -18.36
CA ALA A 131 -13.04 33.86 -18.15
C ALA A 131 -12.10 34.11 -16.96
N ALA A 132 -11.83 33.08 -16.16
CA ALA A 132 -10.87 33.14 -15.05
C ALA A 132 -9.50 33.72 -15.47
N SER A 133 -9.04 33.38 -16.68
CA SER A 133 -7.77 33.87 -17.24
C SER A 133 -7.72 35.38 -17.49
N SER A 134 -8.87 36.05 -17.56
CA SER A 134 -8.94 37.51 -17.74
C SER A 134 -8.54 38.26 -16.46
N LEU A 135 -8.74 37.64 -15.29
CA LEU A 135 -8.34 38.19 -13.99
C LEU A 135 -6.81 38.30 -13.86
N ARG A 136 -6.08 37.41 -14.53
CA ARG A 136 -4.60 37.40 -14.53
C ARG A 136 -4.00 38.64 -15.21
N GLY A 137 -4.78 39.33 -16.06
CA GLY A 137 -4.37 40.55 -16.74
C GLY A 137 -4.66 41.85 -15.97
N TRP A 138 -5.24 41.77 -14.77
CA TRP A 138 -5.53 42.94 -13.95
C TRP A 138 -4.26 43.50 -13.29
N ASP A 139 -4.12 44.82 -13.30
CA ASP A 139 -3.04 45.56 -12.65
C ASP A 139 -3.64 46.80 -11.93
N PRO A 140 -3.75 46.79 -10.59
CA PRO A 140 -3.30 45.75 -9.67
C PRO A 140 -4.13 44.45 -9.75
N PRO A 141 -3.62 43.30 -9.27
CA PRO A 141 -4.39 42.06 -9.20
C PRO A 141 -5.66 42.24 -8.34
N PRO A 142 -6.68 41.39 -8.55
CA PRO A 142 -7.90 41.44 -7.75
C PRO A 142 -7.58 41.24 -6.27
N SER A 143 -8.10 42.13 -5.43
CA SER A 143 -8.13 42.04 -3.97
C SER A 143 -9.31 41.19 -3.49
N GLN A 144 -10.34 40.99 -4.31
CA GLN A 144 -11.48 40.13 -4.03
C GLN A 144 -11.94 39.41 -5.31
N ILE A 145 -12.30 38.13 -5.22
CA ILE A 145 -12.93 37.35 -6.29
C ILE A 145 -14.06 36.52 -5.68
N ILE A 146 -15.30 36.78 -6.09
CA ILE A 146 -16.48 36.01 -5.68
C ILE A 146 -17.15 35.45 -6.92
N THR A 147 -17.31 34.13 -6.95
CA THR A 147 -18.10 33.47 -7.99
C THR A 147 -18.75 32.19 -7.50
N ARG A 148 -19.84 31.82 -8.17
CA ARG A 148 -20.56 30.57 -7.92
C ARG A 148 -20.82 29.88 -9.25
N PHE A 149 -20.43 28.63 -9.35
CA PHE A 149 -20.52 27.86 -10.59
C PHE A 149 -20.84 26.40 -10.30
N SER A 150 -21.18 25.65 -11.34
CA SER A 150 -21.54 24.24 -11.25
C SER A 150 -20.81 23.41 -12.29
N ASP A 151 -20.56 22.13 -12.01
CA ASP A 151 -19.97 21.21 -13.00
C ASP A 151 -20.85 21.18 -14.26
N ALA A 152 -20.33 21.57 -15.43
CA ALA A 152 -21.14 21.64 -16.66
C ALA A 152 -21.65 20.26 -17.11
N ARG A 153 -21.11 19.16 -16.57
CA ARG A 153 -21.52 17.79 -16.89
C ARG A 153 -22.84 17.41 -16.25
N ASP A 154 -23.11 17.86 -15.02
CA ASP A 154 -24.31 17.52 -14.28
C ASP A 154 -25.18 18.73 -13.87
N GLY A 155 -24.58 19.91 -13.69
CA GLY A 155 -25.25 21.11 -13.22
C GLY A 155 -25.74 21.03 -11.78
N GLU A 156 -25.34 20.00 -11.03
CA GLU A 156 -25.84 19.68 -9.69
C GLU A 156 -24.79 19.88 -8.62
N ASN A 157 -23.51 19.64 -8.95
CA ASN A 157 -22.40 19.92 -8.05
C ASN A 157 -22.04 21.40 -8.13
N ILE A 158 -22.10 22.11 -7.00
CA ILE A 158 -21.93 23.56 -6.93
C ILE A 158 -20.65 23.88 -6.16
N ILE A 159 -19.93 24.89 -6.66
CA ILE A 159 -18.79 25.50 -6.01
C ILE A 159 -19.11 26.97 -5.76
N GLU A 160 -18.89 27.43 -4.54
CA GLU A 160 -18.77 28.85 -4.21
C GLU A 160 -17.29 29.13 -3.97
N PHE A 161 -16.75 30.10 -4.67
CA PHE A 161 -15.35 30.48 -4.65
C PHE A 161 -15.26 31.93 -4.18
N ASP A 162 -14.64 32.14 -3.03
CA ASP A 162 -14.49 33.46 -2.41
C ASP A 162 -13.03 33.68 -2.01
N PHE A 163 -12.37 34.63 -2.66
CA PHE A 163 -11.01 35.03 -2.35
C PHE A 163 -11.00 36.48 -1.88
N GLU A 164 -10.28 36.78 -0.81
CA GLU A 164 -9.98 38.15 -0.38
C GLU A 164 -8.52 38.30 0.08
N ASP A 165 -7.94 39.47 -0.14
CA ASP A 165 -6.54 39.78 0.18
C ASP A 165 -6.31 40.30 1.62
N GLY A 166 -7.38 40.42 2.42
CA GLY A 166 -7.33 40.94 3.79
C GLY A 166 -7.27 42.47 3.90
N LEU A 167 -7.20 43.21 2.78
CA LEU A 167 -7.10 44.68 2.79
C LEU A 167 -8.46 45.36 2.61
N VAL A 168 -9.31 44.81 1.73
CA VAL A 168 -10.61 45.40 1.36
C VAL A 168 -11.76 44.74 2.12
N GLY A 169 -11.57 43.49 2.58
CA GLY A 169 -12.50 42.68 3.35
C GLY A 169 -11.76 41.51 4.01
N ALA A 170 -12.45 40.77 4.88
CA ALA A 170 -12.03 39.45 5.28
C ALA A 170 -13.20 38.47 5.11
N VAL A 171 -13.01 37.42 4.29
CA VAL A 171 -13.99 36.33 4.09
C VAL A 171 -14.31 35.70 5.45
N ASP A 172 -13.26 35.48 6.24
CA ASP A 172 -13.35 35.06 7.62
C ASP A 172 -12.74 36.15 8.54
N PRO A 173 -13.53 36.77 9.43
CA PRO A 173 -13.04 37.83 10.32
C PRO A 173 -12.00 37.33 11.34
N GLY A 174 -11.84 36.02 11.50
CA GLY A 174 -10.80 35.41 12.32
C GLY A 174 -9.44 35.31 11.64
N LEU A 175 -9.35 35.55 10.32
CA LEU A 175 -8.13 35.44 9.54
C LEU A 175 -7.72 36.81 9.01
N GLU A 176 -6.61 37.37 9.51
CA GLU A 176 -6.08 38.67 9.06
C GLU A 176 -5.26 38.58 7.76
N ALA A 177 -5.05 37.36 7.24
CA ALA A 177 -4.25 37.10 6.05
C ALA A 177 -5.12 36.93 4.78
N PRO A 178 -4.55 37.10 3.57
CA PRO A 178 -5.22 36.73 2.33
C PRO A 178 -5.81 35.32 2.42
N THR A 179 -7.10 35.18 2.14
CA THR A 179 -7.83 33.93 2.36
C THR A 179 -8.59 33.54 1.10
N LEU A 180 -8.52 32.26 0.74
CA LEU A 180 -9.44 31.64 -0.22
C LEU A 180 -10.34 30.68 0.54
N GLU A 181 -11.64 30.89 0.40
CA GLU A 181 -12.69 29.99 0.83
C GLU A 181 -13.33 29.32 -0.40
N ILE A 182 -13.43 28.00 -0.37
CA ILE A 182 -14.19 27.26 -1.38
C ILE A 182 -15.23 26.40 -0.68
N ALA A 183 -16.50 26.80 -0.75
CA ALA A 183 -17.60 25.98 -0.31
C ALA A 183 -18.01 25.01 -1.43
N VAL A 184 -18.02 23.73 -1.10
CA VAL A 184 -18.30 22.64 -2.03
C VAL A 184 -19.62 22.00 -1.65
N TYR A 185 -20.52 21.89 -2.62
CA TYR A 185 -21.81 21.22 -2.47
C TYR A 185 -21.92 20.12 -3.53
N LEU A 186 -21.87 18.85 -3.11
CA LEU A 186 -21.92 17.71 -4.02
C LEU A 186 -23.18 16.90 -3.80
N ARG A 187 -23.87 16.54 -4.87
CA ARG A 187 -25.05 15.66 -4.76
C ARG A 187 -24.69 14.21 -4.44
N ALA A 188 -23.50 13.81 -4.86
CA ALA A 188 -22.95 12.47 -4.66
C ALA A 188 -21.42 12.54 -4.53
N PRO A 189 -20.78 11.50 -3.95
CA PRO A 189 -19.33 11.40 -3.95
C PRO A 189 -18.77 11.47 -5.37
N VAL A 190 -17.69 12.23 -5.57
CA VAL A 190 -16.99 12.32 -6.84
C VAL A 190 -15.87 11.30 -6.80
N ASP A 191 -16.10 10.11 -7.38
CA ASP A 191 -15.10 9.05 -7.37
C ASP A 191 -13.79 9.51 -8.04
N ALA A 192 -12.66 9.25 -7.39
CA ALA A 192 -11.31 9.59 -7.86
C ALA A 192 -10.83 8.60 -8.96
N THR A 193 -11.46 8.67 -10.14
CA THR A 193 -11.32 7.67 -11.22
C THR A 193 -10.56 8.16 -12.46
N GLY A 194 -10.22 9.44 -12.52
CA GLY A 194 -9.43 10.10 -13.55
C GLY A 194 -7.97 9.63 -13.59
N ALA A 195 -7.34 9.71 -14.77
CA ALA A 195 -6.01 9.14 -15.00
C ALA A 195 -4.90 9.76 -14.14
N SER A 196 -5.09 10.96 -13.59
CA SER A 196 -4.16 11.68 -12.71
C SER A 196 -4.56 11.67 -11.24
N ASP A 197 -5.76 11.17 -10.92
CA ASP A 197 -6.27 11.12 -9.56
C ASP A 197 -5.39 10.25 -8.67
N PRO A 198 -5.22 10.58 -7.38
CA PRO A 198 -4.45 9.75 -6.46
C PRO A 198 -5.16 8.40 -6.20
N SER A 199 -4.37 7.32 -6.06
CA SER A 199 -4.85 6.03 -5.55
C SER A 199 -4.40 5.79 -4.12
N VAL A 200 -4.79 4.64 -3.55
CA VAL A 200 -4.22 4.12 -2.30
C VAL A 200 -2.69 4.01 -2.30
N LEU A 201 -2.02 3.90 -3.45
CA LEU A 201 -0.55 3.93 -3.51
C LEU A 201 0.02 5.35 -3.45
N SER A 202 -0.79 6.38 -3.64
CA SER A 202 -0.37 7.78 -3.51
C SER A 202 -0.39 8.29 -2.07
N SER A 203 -1.02 7.57 -1.14
CA SER A 203 -1.24 8.02 0.25
C SER A 203 -0.11 7.71 1.23
N LEU A 204 1.01 7.13 0.76
CA LEU A 204 2.16 6.84 1.60
C LEU A 204 2.74 8.16 2.17
N ARG A 205 3.03 8.24 3.46
CA ARG A 205 3.75 9.40 4.02
C ARG A 205 5.19 9.43 3.53
N THR A 206 5.70 10.63 3.31
CA THR A 206 7.12 10.86 3.00
C THR A 206 8.00 10.51 4.20
N ILE A 207 9.29 10.31 4.00
CA ILE A 207 10.25 10.01 5.08
C ILE A 207 10.23 11.11 6.15
N ALA A 208 10.11 12.38 5.76
CA ALA A 208 10.05 13.51 6.69
C ALA A 208 8.81 13.42 7.60
N GLN A 209 7.65 13.10 7.03
CA GLN A 209 6.39 12.90 7.76
C GLN A 209 6.35 11.60 8.57
N ALA A 210 7.20 10.64 8.22
CA ALA A 210 7.28 9.33 8.85
C ALA A 210 8.22 9.27 10.05
N LEU A 211 8.99 10.32 10.32
CA LEU A 211 9.94 10.36 11.42
C LEU A 211 9.19 10.18 12.76
N PRO A 212 9.38 9.04 13.43
CA PRO A 212 8.60 8.74 14.61
C PRO A 212 9.03 9.61 15.79
N SER A 213 8.07 10.10 16.55
CA SER A 213 8.32 10.65 17.89
C SER A 213 8.93 9.58 18.81
N SER A 214 9.50 9.99 19.95
CA SER A 214 10.07 9.03 20.93
C SER A 214 9.04 8.03 21.44
N THR A 215 7.78 8.44 21.60
CA THR A 215 6.67 7.56 21.98
C THR A 215 6.28 6.62 20.84
N GLN A 216 6.24 7.11 19.60
CA GLN A 216 6.01 6.28 18.41
C GLN A 216 7.13 5.25 18.21
N LEU A 217 8.38 5.58 18.49
CA LEU A 217 9.51 4.63 18.47
C LEU A 217 9.33 3.49 19.48
N ALA A 218 8.89 3.81 20.70
CA ALA A 218 8.60 2.78 21.70
C ALA A 218 7.43 1.89 21.25
N PHE A 219 6.39 2.48 20.67
CA PHE A 219 5.24 1.75 20.14
C PHE A 219 5.60 0.88 18.92
N LEU A 220 6.45 1.38 18.02
CA LEU A 220 7.05 0.65 16.89
C LEU A 220 7.80 -0.59 17.38
N GLY A 221 8.72 -0.40 18.32
CA GLY A 221 9.50 -1.50 18.91
C GLY A 221 8.61 -2.51 19.63
N GLY A 222 7.66 -2.02 20.43
CA GLY A 222 6.68 -2.84 21.14
C GLY A 222 5.80 -3.65 20.21
N SER A 223 5.29 -3.03 19.14
CA SER A 223 4.42 -3.67 18.13
C SER A 223 5.18 -4.71 17.31
N ALA A 224 6.44 -4.45 16.94
CA ALA A 224 7.28 -5.42 16.24
C ALA A 224 7.56 -6.66 17.11
N VAL A 225 7.88 -6.47 18.39
CA VAL A 225 8.05 -7.58 19.35
C VAL A 225 6.72 -8.31 19.57
N PHE A 226 5.62 -7.57 19.73
CA PHE A 226 4.29 -8.14 19.86
C PHE A 226 3.92 -9.00 18.65
N LEU A 227 4.09 -8.50 17.43
CA LEU A 227 3.89 -9.25 16.19
C LEU A 227 4.75 -10.50 16.13
N MET A 228 6.02 -10.41 16.51
CA MET A 228 6.91 -11.57 16.59
C MET A 228 6.37 -12.65 17.54
N LEU A 229 5.82 -12.24 18.69
CA LEU A 229 5.25 -13.16 19.67
C LEU A 229 3.87 -13.70 19.27
N VAL A 230 3.02 -12.90 18.65
CA VAL A 230 1.62 -13.28 18.36
C VAL A 230 1.45 -13.90 16.97
N VAL A 231 2.29 -13.55 16.00
CA VAL A 231 2.24 -14.13 14.66
C VAL A 231 3.31 -15.20 14.50
N GLY A 232 4.56 -14.88 14.87
CA GLY A 232 5.71 -15.77 14.70
C GLY A 232 5.58 -17.07 15.47
N PHE A 233 5.28 -17.00 16.76
CA PHE A 233 5.23 -18.18 17.62
C PHE A 233 4.00 -19.08 17.39
N PRO A 234 2.76 -18.56 17.33
CA PRO A 234 1.59 -19.39 17.00
C PRO A 234 1.66 -19.97 15.59
N GLY A 235 2.19 -19.21 14.62
CA GLY A 235 2.47 -19.74 13.30
C GLY A 235 3.36 -20.99 13.36
N TYR A 236 4.46 -20.94 14.12
CA TYR A 236 5.33 -22.10 14.33
C TYR A 236 4.61 -23.31 14.93
N LEU A 237 3.72 -23.09 15.91
CA LEU A 237 2.93 -24.17 16.53
C LEU A 237 1.93 -24.77 15.53
N PHE A 238 1.21 -23.93 14.80
CA PHE A 238 0.26 -24.36 13.77
C PHE A 238 0.96 -25.16 12.68
N ASN A 239 2.15 -24.74 12.26
CA ASN A 239 2.95 -25.42 11.26
C ASN A 239 3.33 -26.85 11.66
N LYS A 240 3.63 -27.12 12.95
CA LYS A 240 3.88 -28.49 13.42
C LYS A 240 2.66 -29.39 13.26
N VAL A 241 1.47 -28.86 13.54
CA VAL A 241 0.21 -29.57 13.33
C VAL A 241 0.01 -29.82 11.84
N LEU A 242 0.20 -28.77 11.03
CA LEU A 242 -0.01 -28.84 9.60
C LEU A 242 0.92 -29.88 8.96
N GLU A 243 2.22 -29.89 9.27
CA GLU A 243 3.19 -30.84 8.70
C GLU A 243 2.76 -32.30 8.89
N LYS A 244 2.34 -32.62 10.11
CA LYS A 244 1.94 -33.96 10.52
C LYS A 244 0.70 -34.41 9.76
N HIS A 245 -0.33 -33.57 9.67
CA HIS A 245 -1.60 -33.92 9.02
C HIS A 245 -1.57 -33.75 7.49
N TRP A 246 -0.81 -32.78 6.98
CA TRP A 246 -0.70 -32.48 5.57
C TRP A 246 -0.02 -33.62 4.80
N SER A 247 0.98 -34.27 5.39
CA SER A 247 1.61 -35.44 4.77
C SER A 247 0.61 -36.58 4.53
N GLY A 248 -0.38 -36.74 5.42
CA GLY A 248 -1.49 -37.68 5.28
C GLY A 248 -2.52 -37.21 4.26
N PHE A 249 -2.94 -35.94 4.34
CA PHE A 249 -3.92 -35.33 3.43
C PHE A 249 -3.42 -35.30 1.98
N ALA A 250 -2.18 -34.87 1.75
CA ALA A 250 -1.56 -34.85 0.43
C ALA A 250 -1.50 -36.28 -0.16
N ARG A 251 -1.11 -37.27 0.64
CA ARG A 251 -1.06 -38.68 0.23
C ARG A 251 -2.46 -39.20 -0.12
N TRP A 252 -3.47 -38.90 0.70
CA TRP A 252 -4.87 -39.23 0.44
C TRP A 252 -5.37 -38.57 -0.85
N LEU A 253 -5.07 -37.28 -1.07
CA LEU A 253 -5.49 -36.53 -2.25
C LEU A 253 -4.82 -37.08 -3.52
N HIS A 254 -3.53 -37.41 -3.46
CA HIS A 254 -2.81 -38.08 -4.55
C HIS A 254 -3.39 -39.46 -4.86
N LEU A 255 -3.74 -40.25 -3.84
CA LEU A 255 -4.39 -41.55 -4.02
C LEU A 255 -5.79 -41.38 -4.64
N ARG A 256 -6.57 -40.38 -4.22
CA ARG A 256 -7.91 -40.10 -4.77
C ARG A 256 -7.85 -39.62 -6.21
N ARG A 257 -6.87 -38.77 -6.56
CA ARG A 257 -6.62 -38.36 -7.96
C ARG A 257 -6.16 -39.54 -8.81
N ARG A 258 -5.26 -40.41 -8.32
CA ARG A 258 -4.86 -41.63 -9.03
C ARG A 258 -6.05 -42.54 -9.28
N ARG A 259 -6.91 -42.78 -8.28
CA ARG A 259 -8.14 -43.58 -8.42
C ARG A 259 -9.12 -43.03 -9.46
N ARG A 260 -9.19 -41.71 -9.68
CA ARG A 260 -10.04 -41.10 -10.72
C ARG A 260 -9.44 -41.16 -12.12
N VAL A 261 -8.11 -41.26 -12.23
CA VAL A 261 -7.39 -41.29 -13.51
C VAL A 261 -7.07 -42.73 -13.96
N SER A 262 -7.09 -43.70 -13.03
CA SER A 262 -6.95 -45.12 -13.36
C SER A 262 -8.26 -45.70 -13.89
N LYS A 263 -8.56 -45.41 -15.17
CA LYS A 263 -9.10 -46.46 -16.05
C LYS A 263 -8.06 -47.58 -16.04
N PRO A 264 -8.42 -48.85 -15.78
CA PRO A 264 -7.44 -49.94 -15.73
C PRO A 264 -6.65 -49.94 -17.05
N PRO A 265 -5.31 -49.77 -17.01
CA PRO A 265 -4.49 -49.94 -18.19
C PRO A 265 -4.68 -51.37 -18.70
N ARG A 266 -4.81 -51.53 -20.03
CA ARG A 266 -4.84 -52.85 -20.66
C ARG A 266 -3.56 -53.60 -20.25
N PRO A 267 -3.66 -54.81 -19.67
CA PRO A 267 -2.49 -55.57 -19.27
C PRO A 267 -1.63 -55.88 -20.51
N GLY A 268 -0.35 -55.47 -20.48
CA GLY A 268 0.63 -55.81 -21.52
C GLY A 268 1.38 -54.64 -22.18
N SER A 269 1.15 -53.38 -21.82
CA SER A 269 1.87 -52.26 -22.44
C SER A 269 3.18 -51.95 -21.70
N ALA A 270 4.29 -51.81 -22.44
CA ALA A 270 5.62 -51.39 -21.96
C ALA A 270 5.61 -50.07 -21.14
N ALA A 271 4.52 -49.30 -21.22
CA ALA A 271 4.29 -48.12 -20.40
C ALA A 271 4.15 -48.42 -18.90
N GLU A 272 3.72 -49.62 -18.51
CA GLU A 272 3.53 -50.00 -17.10
C GLU A 272 4.88 -50.26 -16.39
N ALA A 273 5.85 -50.84 -17.10
CA ALA A 273 7.23 -50.95 -16.65
C ALA A 273 7.93 -49.57 -16.59
N ALA A 274 7.64 -48.67 -17.54
CA ALA A 274 8.15 -47.29 -17.51
C ALA A 274 7.58 -46.47 -16.35
N PHE A 275 6.28 -46.63 -16.04
CA PHE A 275 5.63 -45.88 -14.94
C PHE A 275 6.07 -46.36 -13.54
N ALA A 276 6.37 -47.66 -13.39
CA ALA A 276 6.93 -48.20 -12.16
C ALA A 276 8.39 -47.77 -11.93
N ALA A 277 9.18 -47.64 -13.01
CA ALA A 277 10.53 -47.09 -12.95
C ALA A 277 10.53 -45.58 -12.61
N ASP A 278 9.61 -44.79 -13.17
CA ASP A 278 9.47 -43.35 -12.88
C ASP A 278 9.00 -43.08 -11.43
N ALA A 279 8.14 -43.93 -10.87
CA ALA A 279 7.66 -43.77 -9.50
C ALA A 279 8.74 -44.09 -8.44
N ALA A 280 9.66 -45.01 -8.73
CA ALA A 280 10.80 -45.32 -7.87
C ALA A 280 11.94 -44.30 -7.96
N ALA A 281 12.02 -43.53 -9.07
CA ALA A 281 13.08 -42.55 -9.32
C ALA A 281 12.78 -41.11 -8.82
N GLY A 282 11.66 -40.87 -8.13
CA GLY A 282 11.28 -39.52 -7.73
C GLY A 282 10.97 -38.63 -8.94
N ALA A 283 10.13 -39.12 -9.86
CA ALA A 283 9.80 -38.45 -11.11
C ALA A 283 9.53 -36.94 -10.93
N PRO A 284 10.19 -36.09 -11.74
CA PRO A 284 10.11 -34.64 -11.62
C PRO A 284 8.65 -34.20 -11.78
N ALA A 285 8.14 -33.44 -10.81
CA ALA A 285 6.81 -32.83 -10.89
C ALA A 285 6.60 -32.22 -12.28
N ARG A 286 5.46 -32.55 -12.92
CA ARG A 286 5.12 -32.09 -14.28
C ARG A 286 5.39 -30.58 -14.37
N ARG A 287 6.37 -30.25 -15.19
CA ARG A 287 6.95 -28.92 -15.34
C ARG A 287 5.86 -27.99 -15.89
N ALA A 288 5.38 -27.05 -15.08
CA ALA A 288 4.59 -25.96 -15.61
C ALA A 288 5.48 -25.14 -16.55
N PRO A 289 5.02 -24.81 -17.77
CA PRO A 289 5.83 -24.05 -18.71
C PRO A 289 6.10 -22.63 -18.15
N SER A 290 7.34 -22.15 -18.30
CA SER A 290 7.82 -20.89 -17.68
C SER A 290 7.05 -19.64 -18.11
N TRP A 291 6.34 -19.69 -19.24
CA TRP A 291 5.52 -18.57 -19.71
C TRP A 291 4.30 -18.30 -18.80
N LEU A 292 3.85 -19.29 -18.00
CA LEU A 292 2.74 -19.13 -17.05
C LEU A 292 3.06 -18.19 -15.89
N VAL A 293 4.31 -17.76 -15.71
CA VAL A 293 4.69 -16.79 -14.66
C VAL A 293 4.05 -15.42 -14.93
N TRP A 294 3.99 -14.99 -16.20
CA TRP A 294 3.49 -13.65 -16.57
C TRP A 294 1.99 -13.47 -16.30
N PRO A 295 1.10 -14.41 -16.70
CA PRO A 295 -0.31 -14.33 -16.31
C PRO A 295 -0.51 -14.33 -14.79
N GLY A 296 0.38 -15.00 -14.04
CA GLY A 296 0.37 -14.99 -12.57
C GLY A 296 0.61 -13.59 -11.99
N PHE A 297 1.60 -12.85 -12.53
CA PHE A 297 1.86 -11.46 -12.13
C PHE A 297 0.72 -10.52 -12.50
N VAL A 298 0.14 -10.68 -13.69
CA VAL A 298 -1.03 -9.89 -14.10
C VAL A 298 -2.22 -10.16 -13.17
N ALA A 299 -2.48 -11.43 -12.83
CA ALA A 299 -3.54 -11.78 -11.89
C ALA A 299 -3.28 -11.21 -10.48
N ALA A 300 -2.02 -11.26 -10.01
CA ALA A 300 -1.65 -10.65 -8.73
C ALA A 300 -1.87 -9.13 -8.74
N ALA A 301 -1.47 -8.45 -9.81
CA ALA A 301 -1.66 -7.01 -9.97
C ALA A 301 -3.15 -6.63 -10.02
N ILE A 302 -3.99 -7.39 -10.73
CA ILE A 302 -5.45 -7.19 -10.74
C ILE A 302 -6.04 -7.37 -9.34
N ILE A 303 -5.70 -8.47 -8.66
CA ILE A 303 -6.21 -8.73 -7.30
C ILE A 303 -5.76 -7.63 -6.34
N SER A 304 -4.52 -7.17 -6.46
CA SER A 304 -4.02 -6.07 -5.64
C SER A 304 -4.68 -4.73 -5.98
N GLY A 305 -5.10 -4.51 -7.22
CA GLY A 305 -5.85 -3.32 -7.61
C GLY A 305 -7.15 -3.16 -6.82
N PHE A 306 -7.84 -4.27 -6.51
CA PHE A 306 -9.07 -4.29 -5.71
C PHE A 306 -8.89 -3.83 -4.25
N VAL A 307 -7.66 -3.59 -3.80
CA VAL A 307 -7.43 -2.89 -2.54
C VAL A 307 -7.99 -1.47 -2.61
N ASP A 308 -7.89 -0.81 -3.76
CA ASP A 308 -8.42 0.54 -3.94
C ASP A 308 -9.96 0.49 -4.04
N PRO A 309 -10.69 1.32 -3.26
CA PRO A 309 -12.15 1.41 -3.35
C PRO A 309 -12.67 1.72 -4.74
N ALA A 310 -11.98 2.58 -5.47
CA ALA A 310 -12.35 3.06 -6.80
C ALA A 310 -11.86 2.15 -7.93
N PHE A 311 -11.27 0.98 -7.63
CA PHE A 311 -10.77 0.08 -8.66
C PHE A 311 -11.91 -0.49 -9.52
N GLY A 312 -11.82 -0.27 -10.84
CA GLY A 312 -12.86 -0.63 -11.80
C GLY A 312 -12.44 -0.36 -13.25
N PRO A 313 -13.38 -0.34 -14.20
CA PRO A 313 -13.09 -0.02 -15.61
C PRO A 313 -12.92 1.49 -15.82
N ASN A 314 -11.90 2.08 -15.19
CA ASN A 314 -11.59 3.51 -15.28
C ASN A 314 -10.09 3.77 -15.52
N PRO A 315 -9.71 4.98 -15.99
CA PRO A 315 -8.31 5.32 -16.29
C PRO A 315 -7.35 5.20 -15.10
N MET A 316 -7.79 5.60 -13.90
CA MET A 316 -7.02 5.46 -12.66
C MET A 316 -6.62 4.01 -12.39
N SER A 317 -7.57 3.08 -12.55
CA SER A 317 -7.37 1.64 -12.33
C SER A 317 -6.40 1.02 -13.34
N VAL A 318 -6.39 1.50 -14.59
CA VAL A 318 -5.41 1.08 -15.59
C VAL A 318 -4.00 1.53 -15.17
N ARG A 319 -3.85 2.78 -14.73
CA ARG A 319 -2.57 3.28 -14.21
C ARG A 319 -2.11 2.48 -13.00
N LEU A 320 -2.99 2.28 -12.02
CA LEU A 320 -2.72 1.50 -10.80
C LEU A 320 -2.31 0.05 -11.12
N LEU A 321 -2.99 -0.60 -12.07
CA LEU A 321 -2.66 -1.95 -12.52
C LEU A 321 -1.26 -2.00 -13.14
N VAL A 322 -0.93 -1.03 -13.99
CA VAL A 322 0.38 -0.94 -14.65
C VAL A 322 1.48 -0.67 -13.63
N THR A 323 1.30 0.29 -12.73
CA THR A 323 2.29 0.62 -11.69
C THR A 323 2.51 -0.56 -10.76
N ALA A 324 1.45 -1.21 -10.26
CA ALA A 324 1.55 -2.40 -9.44
C ALA A 324 2.24 -3.57 -10.17
N LEU A 325 1.90 -3.82 -11.44
CA LEU A 325 2.56 -4.85 -12.24
C LEU A 325 4.06 -4.57 -12.42
N ILE A 326 4.43 -3.31 -12.66
CA ILE A 326 5.84 -2.92 -12.78
C ILE A 326 6.55 -3.06 -11.43
N SER A 327 5.94 -2.68 -10.30
CA SER A 327 6.49 -2.90 -8.96
C SER A 327 6.78 -4.39 -8.72
N PHE A 328 5.80 -5.25 -9.02
CA PHE A 328 5.94 -6.71 -8.92
C PHE A 328 7.10 -7.23 -9.74
N VAL A 329 7.13 -6.88 -11.02
CA VAL A 329 8.18 -7.31 -11.93
C VAL A 329 9.53 -6.79 -11.46
N LEU A 330 9.62 -5.54 -11.03
CA LEU A 330 10.85 -4.92 -10.58
C LEU A 330 11.42 -5.66 -9.36
N LEU A 331 10.66 -5.81 -8.28
CA LEU A 331 11.12 -6.46 -7.06
C LEU A 331 11.49 -7.93 -7.31
N ASN A 332 10.65 -8.66 -8.04
CA ASN A 332 10.85 -10.08 -8.27
C ASN A 332 11.97 -10.38 -9.26
N VAL A 333 12.05 -9.64 -10.38
CA VAL A 333 13.08 -9.86 -11.40
C VAL A 333 14.43 -9.33 -10.93
N VAL A 334 14.49 -8.13 -10.32
CA VAL A 334 15.76 -7.60 -9.81
C VAL A 334 16.26 -8.44 -8.64
N GLY A 335 15.38 -8.82 -7.71
CA GLY A 335 15.72 -9.73 -6.62
C GLY A 335 16.26 -11.07 -7.14
N TRP A 336 15.62 -11.63 -8.16
CA TRP A 336 16.09 -12.83 -8.83
C TRP A 336 17.44 -12.65 -9.52
N LEU A 337 17.62 -11.59 -10.32
CA LEU A 337 18.89 -11.31 -11.02
C LEU A 337 20.05 -11.16 -10.03
N LEU A 338 19.79 -10.50 -8.90
CA LEU A 338 20.78 -10.31 -7.84
C LEU A 338 21.15 -11.65 -7.20
N VAL A 339 20.16 -12.48 -6.84
CA VAL A 339 20.37 -13.82 -6.29
C VAL A 339 21.14 -14.69 -7.29
N ILE A 340 20.77 -14.67 -8.57
CA ILE A 340 21.51 -15.39 -9.63
C ILE A 340 22.95 -14.91 -9.73
N GLY A 341 23.17 -13.59 -9.73
CA GLY A 341 24.50 -13.00 -9.86
C GLY A 341 25.43 -13.49 -8.76
N VAL A 342 24.93 -13.54 -7.52
CA VAL A 342 25.70 -14.08 -6.38
C VAL A 342 25.82 -15.60 -6.46
N LEU A 343 24.74 -16.31 -6.80
CA LEU A 343 24.74 -17.76 -6.86
C LEU A 343 25.67 -18.30 -7.93
N ARG A 344 25.71 -17.70 -9.12
CA ARG A 344 26.65 -18.08 -10.20
C ARG A 344 28.11 -17.90 -9.80
N ARG A 345 28.41 -16.95 -8.91
CA ARG A 345 29.77 -16.77 -8.37
C ARG A 345 30.12 -17.83 -7.32
N ILE A 346 29.15 -18.34 -6.57
CA ILE A 346 29.38 -19.34 -5.51
C ILE A 346 29.30 -20.77 -6.07
N GLN A 347 28.42 -21.00 -7.03
CA GLN A 347 28.12 -22.31 -7.62
C GLN A 347 27.73 -22.13 -9.10
N PRO A 348 28.72 -22.13 -10.01
CA PRO A 348 28.50 -21.90 -11.45
C PRO A 348 27.49 -22.85 -12.10
N ASP A 349 27.37 -24.07 -11.57
CA ASP A 349 26.47 -25.10 -12.11
C ASP A 349 25.01 -24.97 -11.66
N ALA A 350 24.72 -24.07 -10.72
CA ALA A 350 23.36 -23.86 -10.26
C ALA A 350 22.50 -23.28 -11.40
N ARG A 351 21.37 -23.93 -11.69
CA ARG A 351 20.37 -23.47 -12.67
C ARG A 351 19.11 -23.00 -11.94
N PRO A 352 19.14 -21.82 -11.28
CA PRO A 352 17.97 -21.26 -10.62
C PRO A 352 16.84 -21.06 -11.62
N ARG A 353 15.62 -21.47 -11.25
CA ARG A 353 14.41 -21.28 -12.05
C ARG A 353 13.37 -20.53 -11.23
N ILE A 354 12.65 -19.63 -11.91
CA ILE A 354 11.49 -18.95 -11.34
C ILE A 354 10.29 -19.88 -11.51
N THR A 355 9.58 -20.14 -10.41
CA THR A 355 8.29 -20.83 -10.44
C THR A 355 7.26 -19.98 -9.73
N PHE A 356 6.14 -19.72 -10.40
CA PHE A 356 5.01 -19.00 -9.83
C PHE A 356 4.12 -19.95 -9.01
N ARG A 357 3.82 -19.59 -7.75
CA ARG A 357 2.94 -20.39 -6.87
C ARG A 357 1.49 -19.92 -7.01
N TRP A 358 0.76 -20.47 -7.96
CA TRP A 358 -0.67 -20.12 -8.17
C TRP A 358 -1.55 -20.20 -6.91
N GLY A 359 -1.22 -21.06 -5.95
CA GLY A 359 -1.95 -21.13 -4.67
C GLY A 359 -1.85 -19.86 -3.82
N SER A 360 -0.78 -19.07 -3.95
CA SER A 360 -0.66 -17.80 -3.21
C SER A 360 -1.68 -16.77 -3.68
N LEU A 361 -2.11 -16.78 -4.95
CA LEU A 361 -3.14 -15.88 -5.45
C LEU A 361 -4.47 -16.04 -4.71
N VAL A 362 -4.82 -17.26 -4.30
CA VAL A 362 -6.06 -17.49 -3.51
C VAL A 362 -5.94 -16.85 -2.14
N VAL A 363 -4.77 -16.95 -1.51
CA VAL A 363 -4.51 -16.33 -0.21
C VAL A 363 -4.57 -14.81 -0.33
N VAL A 364 -3.92 -14.25 -1.35
CA VAL A 364 -3.93 -12.81 -1.64
C VAL A 364 -5.36 -12.32 -1.89
N ALA A 365 -6.11 -13.00 -2.76
CA ALA A 365 -7.50 -12.65 -3.05
C ALA A 365 -8.40 -12.72 -1.82
N LEU A 366 -8.24 -13.76 -0.98
CA LEU A 366 -8.99 -13.86 0.28
C LEU A 366 -8.62 -12.72 1.23
N THR A 367 -7.36 -12.31 1.26
CA THR A 367 -6.92 -11.24 2.16
C THR A 367 -7.42 -9.88 1.69
N VAL A 368 -7.43 -9.62 0.38
CA VAL A 368 -8.08 -8.43 -0.20
C VAL A 368 -9.58 -8.44 0.08
N LEU A 369 -10.25 -9.59 -0.09
CA LEU A 369 -11.68 -9.74 0.21
C LEU A 369 -11.98 -9.45 1.69
N VAL A 370 -11.21 -10.01 2.62
CA VAL A 370 -11.39 -9.76 4.06
C VAL A 370 -11.10 -8.29 4.38
N ALA A 371 -10.08 -7.70 3.76
CA ALA A 371 -9.78 -6.30 3.95
C ALA A 371 -10.96 -5.41 3.51
N ARG A 372 -11.55 -5.71 2.35
CA ARG A 372 -12.72 -4.99 1.83
C ARG A 372 -13.99 -5.22 2.64
N LEU A 373 -14.25 -6.43 3.11
CA LEU A 373 -15.45 -6.75 3.90
C LEU A 373 -15.45 -6.13 5.31
N LEU A 374 -14.28 -5.75 5.80
CA LEU A 374 -14.10 -5.20 7.14
C LEU A 374 -13.73 -3.71 7.10
N ASP A 375 -13.79 -3.09 5.92
CA ASP A 375 -13.32 -1.73 5.63
C ASP A 375 -11.91 -1.47 6.20
N PHE A 376 -11.06 -2.51 6.15
CA PHE A 376 -9.67 -2.42 6.53
C PHE A 376 -8.88 -1.78 5.39
N GLN A 377 -8.68 -0.48 5.49
CA GLN A 377 -7.81 0.31 4.62
C GLN A 377 -6.32 -0.11 4.59
N PRO A 378 -5.72 -0.88 5.53
CA PRO A 378 -4.40 -1.50 5.28
C PRO A 378 -4.43 -2.70 4.32
N GLY A 379 -5.50 -2.91 3.55
CA GLY A 379 -5.59 -3.95 2.52
C GLY A 379 -4.42 -3.95 1.54
N VAL A 380 -3.79 -2.79 1.31
CA VAL A 380 -2.60 -2.60 0.44
C VAL A 380 -1.45 -3.51 0.88
N VAL A 381 -1.28 -3.64 2.20
CA VAL A 381 -0.14 -4.34 2.78
C VAL A 381 -0.26 -5.85 2.59
N PHE A 382 -1.47 -6.40 2.65
CA PHE A 382 -1.67 -7.84 2.55
C PHE A 382 -2.00 -8.34 1.13
N GLY A 383 -2.52 -7.46 0.27
CA GLY A 383 -2.87 -7.76 -1.12
C GLY A 383 -1.67 -7.90 -2.08
N LEU A 384 -0.48 -7.45 -1.69
CA LEU A 384 0.70 -7.44 -2.55
C LEU A 384 1.64 -8.65 -2.38
N VAL A 385 1.24 -9.72 -1.66
CA VAL A 385 2.15 -10.85 -1.41
C VAL A 385 2.08 -11.93 -2.51
N ALA A 386 2.58 -11.60 -3.70
CA ALA A 386 2.83 -12.58 -4.76
C ALA A 386 4.18 -13.29 -4.53
N GLY A 387 4.19 -14.33 -3.67
CA GLY A 387 5.41 -15.06 -3.38
C GLY A 387 5.96 -15.85 -4.57
N LEU A 388 7.03 -15.36 -5.20
CA LEU A 388 7.97 -16.21 -5.92
C LEU A 388 8.83 -16.96 -4.90
N THR A 389 8.89 -18.28 -5.01
CA THR A 389 9.86 -19.07 -4.23
C THR A 389 10.88 -19.69 -5.15
N PHE A 390 12.15 -19.54 -4.80
CA PHE A 390 13.24 -20.19 -5.52
C PHE A 390 13.40 -21.62 -5.02
N ALA A 391 13.10 -22.60 -5.87
CA ALA A 391 13.39 -24.00 -5.58
C ALA A 391 14.85 -24.28 -5.96
N ILE A 392 15.76 -24.19 -5.00
CA ILE A 392 17.14 -24.63 -5.15
C ILE A 392 17.51 -25.40 -3.88
N THR A 393 18.11 -26.58 -4.04
CA THR A 393 18.64 -27.37 -2.92
C THR A 393 20.12 -27.03 -2.76
N LEU A 394 20.49 -26.15 -1.83
CA LEU A 394 21.89 -25.96 -1.45
C LEU A 394 22.16 -26.51 -0.05
N ALA A 395 23.43 -26.47 0.35
CA ALA A 395 23.80 -26.61 1.76
C ALA A 395 23.13 -25.49 2.57
N ALA A 396 22.59 -25.83 3.75
CA ALA A 396 21.78 -24.94 4.58
C ALA A 396 22.39 -23.55 4.86
N SER A 397 23.72 -23.45 4.97
CA SER A 397 24.40 -22.16 5.17
C SER A 397 24.38 -21.24 3.94
N ARG A 398 24.36 -21.82 2.73
CA ARG A 398 24.26 -21.07 1.48
C ARG A 398 22.82 -20.65 1.21
N ASP A 399 21.86 -21.49 1.53
CA ASP A 399 20.44 -21.13 1.46
C ASP A 399 20.13 -19.94 2.38
N ALA A 400 20.63 -19.99 3.63
CA ALA A 400 20.49 -18.87 4.56
C ALA A 400 21.10 -17.57 4.03
N LEU A 401 22.28 -17.62 3.39
CA LEU A 401 22.90 -16.44 2.78
C LEU A 401 22.07 -15.89 1.63
N VAL A 402 21.52 -16.75 0.77
CA VAL A 402 20.67 -16.35 -0.36
C VAL A 402 19.40 -15.68 0.15
N ILE A 403 18.79 -16.20 1.21
CA ILE A 403 17.61 -15.61 1.84
C ILE A 403 17.94 -14.22 2.41
N LEU A 404 19.00 -14.10 3.22
CA LEU A 404 19.40 -12.81 3.80
C LEU A 404 19.73 -11.78 2.72
N LEU A 405 20.34 -12.21 1.62
CA LEU A 405 20.64 -11.36 0.48
C LEU A 405 19.37 -10.94 -0.25
N GLY A 406 18.43 -11.85 -0.48
CA GLY A 406 17.15 -11.56 -1.13
C GLY A 406 16.30 -10.60 -0.31
N SER A 407 16.10 -10.89 0.98
CA SER A 407 15.37 -10.00 1.91
C SER A 407 16.07 -8.66 2.10
N GLY A 408 17.41 -8.65 2.20
CA GLY A 408 18.19 -7.42 2.30
C GLY A 408 18.12 -6.56 1.03
N ALA A 409 18.13 -7.19 -0.15
CA ALA A 409 17.95 -6.50 -1.42
C ALA A 409 16.53 -5.94 -1.57
N ALA A 410 15.50 -6.70 -1.20
CA ALA A 410 14.12 -6.21 -1.19
C ALA A 410 13.96 -4.99 -0.26
N LEU A 411 14.50 -5.07 0.96
CA LEU A 411 14.48 -3.96 1.90
C LEU A 411 15.27 -2.75 1.39
N ALA A 412 16.42 -2.96 0.74
CA ALA A 412 17.21 -1.87 0.15
C ALA A 412 16.48 -1.22 -1.04
N MET A 413 15.84 -2.01 -1.92
CA MET A 413 15.03 -1.49 -3.02
C MET A 413 13.83 -0.70 -2.51
N ALA A 414 13.13 -1.20 -1.48
CA ALA A 414 12.06 -0.48 -0.83
C ALA A 414 12.55 0.84 -0.20
N GLY A 415 13.69 0.82 0.51
CA GLY A 415 14.27 2.04 1.06
C GLY A 415 14.61 3.09 0.00
N LEU A 416 15.23 2.67 -1.12
CA LEU A 416 15.54 3.56 -2.25
C LEU A 416 14.26 4.08 -2.93
N ALA A 417 13.26 3.22 -3.11
CA ALA A 417 11.97 3.61 -3.67
C ALA A 417 11.24 4.61 -2.76
N TRP A 418 11.37 4.49 -1.43
CA TRP A 418 10.76 5.42 -0.49
C TRP A 418 11.43 6.81 -0.52
N ILE A 419 12.75 6.85 -0.72
CA ILE A 419 13.47 8.10 -0.98
C ILE A 419 12.95 8.73 -2.28
N GLY A 420 12.81 7.93 -3.34
CA GLY A 420 12.24 8.37 -4.62
C GLY A 420 10.82 8.90 -4.49
N PHE A 421 9.96 8.17 -3.78
CA PHE A 421 8.60 8.59 -3.43
C PHE A 421 8.61 9.94 -2.70
N SER A 422 9.44 10.08 -1.65
CA SER A 422 9.49 11.29 -0.82
C SER A 422 9.97 12.52 -1.59
N ALA A 423 10.83 12.33 -2.60
CA ALA A 423 11.28 13.40 -3.46
C ALA A 423 10.26 13.78 -4.55
N LEU A 424 9.52 12.79 -5.08
CA LEU A 424 8.62 12.97 -6.22
C LEU A 424 7.17 13.30 -5.84
N ALA A 425 6.69 12.88 -4.67
CA ALA A 425 5.32 13.11 -4.24
C ALA A 425 4.95 14.61 -4.19
N PRO A 426 5.75 15.50 -3.55
CA PRO A 426 5.43 16.93 -3.54
C PRO A 426 5.41 17.55 -4.94
N VAL A 427 6.26 17.06 -5.85
CA VAL A 427 6.31 17.53 -7.24
C VAL A 427 5.08 17.04 -8.02
N ALA A 428 4.60 15.83 -7.75
CA ALA A 428 3.39 15.29 -8.36
C ALA A 428 2.14 16.06 -7.94
N ASP A 429 2.08 16.49 -6.68
CA ASP A 429 0.99 17.31 -6.17
C ASP A 429 1.05 18.75 -6.72
N ALA A 430 2.26 19.31 -6.87
CA ALA A 430 2.46 20.63 -7.49
C ALA A 430 2.15 20.67 -9.00
N VAL A 431 2.11 19.52 -9.68
CA VAL A 431 1.78 19.42 -11.11
C VAL A 431 0.54 18.53 -11.29
N PRO A 432 -0.65 19.03 -10.89
CA PRO A 432 -1.89 18.28 -11.02
C PRO A 432 -2.15 17.96 -12.50
N GLY A 433 -2.78 16.81 -12.76
CA GLY A 433 -3.03 16.32 -14.13
C GLY A 433 -1.90 15.47 -14.74
N SER A 434 -0.69 15.47 -14.16
CA SER A 434 0.43 14.68 -14.70
C SER A 434 0.31 13.17 -14.41
N VAL A 435 -0.32 12.43 -15.33
CA VAL A 435 -0.51 10.97 -15.26
C VAL A 435 0.81 10.22 -15.08
N LEU A 436 1.86 10.61 -15.81
CA LEU A 436 3.16 9.95 -15.76
C LEU A 436 3.83 10.15 -14.40
N LEU A 437 3.87 11.38 -13.90
CA LEU A 437 4.52 11.69 -12.63
C LEU A 437 3.80 11.00 -11.47
N ARG A 438 2.46 11.03 -11.48
CA ARG A 438 1.64 10.28 -10.51
C ARG A 438 1.91 8.78 -10.59
N GLY A 439 2.00 8.22 -11.81
CA GLY A 439 2.35 6.81 -12.01
C GLY A 439 3.75 6.44 -11.47
N VAL A 440 4.75 7.31 -11.59
CA VAL A 440 6.09 7.07 -11.02
C VAL A 440 6.06 7.11 -9.49
N VAL A 441 5.33 8.05 -8.89
CA VAL A 441 5.12 8.12 -7.44
C VAL A 441 4.47 6.83 -6.93
N GLU A 442 3.41 6.36 -7.60
CA GLU A 442 2.74 5.11 -7.25
C GLU A 442 3.61 3.87 -7.47
N LEU A 443 4.44 3.85 -8.51
CA LEU A 443 5.42 2.79 -8.72
C LEU A 443 6.41 2.72 -7.56
N CYS A 444 6.95 3.86 -7.13
CA CYS A 444 7.84 3.96 -5.98
C CYS A 444 7.15 3.44 -4.72
N SER A 445 5.94 3.94 -4.42
CA SER A 445 5.14 3.49 -3.27
C SER A 445 4.83 1.99 -3.34
N GLY A 446 4.43 1.47 -4.49
CA GLY A 446 4.19 0.05 -4.71
C GLY A 446 5.42 -0.81 -4.42
N VAL A 447 6.62 -0.36 -4.81
CA VAL A 447 7.89 -1.03 -4.47
C VAL A 447 8.19 -0.97 -2.98
N VAL A 448 7.87 0.14 -2.29
CA VAL A 448 7.99 0.24 -0.83
C VAL A 448 7.07 -0.76 -0.16
N VAL A 449 5.77 -0.72 -0.48
CA VAL A 449 4.75 -1.54 0.16
C VAL A 449 5.02 -3.01 -0.10
N GLU A 450 5.22 -3.45 -1.35
CA GLU A 450 5.50 -4.86 -1.66
C GLU A 450 6.83 -5.33 -1.05
N GLY A 451 7.89 -4.52 -1.15
CA GLY A 451 9.23 -4.90 -0.66
C GLY A 451 9.28 -5.08 0.85
N ILE A 452 8.47 -4.32 1.60
CA ILE A 452 8.43 -4.35 3.06
C ILE A 452 7.33 -5.29 3.58
N SER A 453 6.14 -5.30 2.96
CA SER A 453 4.99 -6.10 3.40
C SER A 453 5.23 -7.60 3.31
N THR A 454 6.08 -8.02 2.38
CA THR A 454 6.45 -9.42 2.19
C THR A 454 7.41 -9.95 3.25
N LEU A 455 8.19 -9.08 3.93
CA LEU A 455 9.25 -9.50 4.84
C LEU A 455 8.74 -10.25 6.07
N PRO A 456 7.74 -9.76 6.84
CA PRO A 456 7.27 -10.49 8.01
C PRO A 456 6.77 -11.88 7.63
N LEU A 457 6.03 -12.00 6.52
CA LEU A 457 5.52 -13.28 6.05
C LEU A 457 6.65 -14.20 5.60
N ALA A 458 7.54 -13.74 4.71
CA ALA A 458 8.63 -14.55 4.16
C ALA A 458 9.60 -15.05 5.24
N LEU A 459 9.81 -14.25 6.29
CA LEU A 459 10.68 -14.56 7.42
C LEU A 459 9.97 -15.33 8.55
N LEU A 460 8.67 -15.65 8.42
CA LEU A 460 8.02 -16.53 9.39
C LEU A 460 8.69 -17.93 9.37
N PRO A 461 8.89 -18.55 10.55
CA PRO A 461 9.51 -19.87 10.66
C PRO A 461 8.52 -21.01 10.33
N LEU A 462 7.81 -20.91 9.20
CA LEU A 462 6.85 -21.91 8.69
C LEU A 462 7.47 -22.76 7.57
N LEU A 463 7.00 -24.00 7.42
CA LEU A 463 7.43 -24.87 6.33
C LEU A 463 7.08 -24.22 4.98
N ALA A 464 7.99 -24.35 4.03
CA ALA A 464 7.93 -23.77 2.69
C ALA A 464 8.11 -22.25 2.60
N LEU A 465 8.49 -21.59 3.71
CA LEU A 465 8.97 -20.21 3.76
C LEU A 465 10.45 -20.14 4.14
N ASP A 466 11.08 -19.03 3.75
CA ASP A 466 12.51 -18.82 3.89
C ASP A 466 12.93 -18.65 5.36
N GLY A 467 12.04 -18.11 6.20
CA GLY A 467 12.26 -17.97 7.63
C GLY A 467 12.58 -19.27 8.35
N ALA A 468 12.02 -20.41 7.93
CA ALA A 468 12.31 -21.71 8.54
C ALA A 468 13.77 -22.15 8.32
N VAL A 469 14.33 -21.85 7.15
CA VAL A 469 15.74 -22.15 6.83
C VAL A 469 16.67 -21.31 7.70
N LEU A 470 16.39 -20.02 7.84
CA LEU A 470 17.16 -19.14 8.74
C LEU A 470 17.07 -19.57 10.20
N PHE A 471 15.87 -19.93 10.65
CA PHE A 471 15.64 -20.36 12.02
C PHE A 471 16.38 -21.67 12.33
N ALA A 472 16.36 -22.63 11.41
CA ALA A 472 17.08 -23.89 11.53
C ALA A 472 18.61 -23.70 11.48
N TRP A 473 19.10 -22.73 10.68
CA TRP A 473 20.52 -22.44 10.58
C TRP A 473 21.07 -21.72 11.83
N ARG A 474 20.50 -20.55 12.18
CA ARG A 474 20.90 -19.74 13.34
C ARG A 474 19.73 -18.90 13.86
N LYS A 475 19.13 -19.33 14.97
CA LYS A 475 17.97 -18.67 15.61
C LYS A 475 18.14 -17.17 15.86
N TRP A 476 19.33 -16.72 16.27
CA TRP A 476 19.58 -15.29 16.52
C TRP A 476 19.60 -14.48 15.22
N VAL A 477 20.14 -15.03 14.12
CA VAL A 477 20.17 -14.35 12.82
C VAL A 477 18.75 -14.18 12.30
N TRP A 478 17.96 -15.25 12.41
CA TRP A 478 16.53 -15.18 12.12
C TRP A 478 15.83 -14.11 12.97
N ALA A 479 16.06 -14.10 14.28
CA ALA A 479 15.40 -13.15 15.18
C ALA A 479 15.72 -11.69 14.80
N VAL A 480 16.98 -11.39 14.48
CA VAL A 480 17.39 -10.06 14.01
C VAL A 480 16.75 -9.72 12.66
N ALA A 481 16.82 -10.63 11.68
CA ALA A 481 16.24 -10.40 10.35
C ALA A 481 14.71 -10.18 10.44
N TYR A 482 14.02 -11.00 11.23
CA TYR A 482 12.59 -10.89 11.47
C TYR A 482 12.24 -9.58 12.19
N ALA A 483 12.99 -9.21 13.24
CA ALA A 483 12.78 -7.96 13.96
C ALA A 483 12.96 -6.73 13.05
N VAL A 484 13.98 -6.73 12.19
CA VAL A 484 14.18 -5.66 11.20
C VAL A 484 13.03 -5.62 10.18
N GLY A 485 12.64 -6.77 9.63
CA GLY A 485 11.52 -6.84 8.67
C GLY A 485 10.18 -6.43 9.29
N ALA A 486 9.91 -6.84 10.53
CA ALA A 486 8.72 -6.45 11.28
C ALA A 486 8.74 -4.97 11.67
N ALA A 487 9.88 -4.42 12.09
CA ALA A 487 10.00 -3.00 12.39
C ALA A 487 9.78 -2.15 11.14
N ALA A 488 10.37 -2.53 9.99
CA ALA A 488 10.14 -1.85 8.72
C ALA A 488 8.66 -1.93 8.30
N PHE A 489 8.03 -3.11 8.47
CA PHE A 489 6.61 -3.30 8.22
C PHE A 489 5.73 -2.39 9.06
N VAL A 490 5.94 -2.37 10.37
CA VAL A 490 5.16 -1.54 11.27
C VAL A 490 5.40 -0.06 10.97
N LEU A 491 6.63 0.35 10.64
CA LEU A 491 6.93 1.71 10.20
C LEU A 491 6.12 2.10 8.97
N VAL A 492 6.13 1.29 7.91
CA VAL A 492 5.33 1.58 6.72
C VAL A 492 3.83 1.55 7.03
N MET A 493 3.38 0.68 7.93
CA MET A 493 1.99 0.66 8.37
C MET A 493 1.58 1.97 9.06
N PHE A 494 2.47 2.63 9.83
CA PHE A 494 2.21 3.96 10.40
C PHE A 494 2.19 5.08 9.37
N THR A 495 2.82 4.86 8.22
CA THR A 495 2.88 5.87 7.15
C THR A 495 1.64 5.91 6.28
N ILE A 496 0.68 5.03 6.49
CA ILE A 496 -0.61 5.05 5.79
C ILE A 496 -1.61 5.75 6.72
N PRO A 497 -2.03 7.01 6.44
CA PRO A 497 -2.82 7.84 7.36
C PRO A 497 -4.10 7.15 7.85
N GLU A 498 -4.85 6.55 6.90
CA GLU A 498 -6.09 5.82 7.13
C GLU A 498 -5.93 4.61 8.06
N ALA A 499 -4.72 4.06 8.21
CA ALA A 499 -4.52 2.88 9.06
C ALA A 499 -4.62 3.20 10.57
N TRP A 500 -4.57 4.48 10.97
CA TRP A 500 -4.43 4.87 12.38
C TRP A 500 -5.21 6.11 12.83
N GLY A 501 -5.72 6.97 11.93
CA GLY A 501 -6.52 8.14 12.32
C GLY A 501 -7.70 7.82 13.26
N GLU A 502 -8.24 6.60 13.18
CA GLU A 502 -9.40 6.14 13.97
C GLU A 502 -9.06 5.17 15.13
N ILE A 503 -7.88 5.30 15.76
CA ILE A 503 -7.39 4.37 16.83
C ILE A 503 -8.38 4.17 18.01
N GLY A 504 -9.42 5.01 18.18
CA GLY A 504 -10.50 4.74 19.13
C GLY A 504 -11.16 3.35 18.95
N GLY A 505 -11.23 2.81 17.73
CA GLY A 505 -11.88 1.52 17.44
C GLY A 505 -11.07 0.50 16.63
N GLY A 506 -10.19 0.95 15.73
CA GLY A 506 -9.49 0.08 14.77
C GLY A 506 -8.43 -0.83 15.40
N PHE A 507 -7.62 -0.30 16.32
CA PHE A 507 -6.51 -1.05 16.92
C PHE A 507 -6.99 -2.26 17.73
N GLY A 508 -8.09 -2.11 18.49
CA GLY A 508 -8.68 -3.20 19.27
C GLY A 508 -9.15 -4.36 18.39
N ARG A 509 -9.74 -4.08 17.22
CA ARG A 509 -10.14 -5.11 16.25
C ARG A 509 -8.93 -5.85 15.69
N TRP A 510 -7.85 -5.13 15.39
CA TRP A 510 -6.60 -5.72 14.92
C TRP A 510 -5.99 -6.64 15.97
N LEU A 511 -5.86 -6.13 17.20
CA LEU A 511 -5.38 -6.90 18.34
C LEU A 511 -6.23 -8.16 18.55
N LEU A 512 -7.55 -8.04 18.50
CA LEU A 512 -8.48 -9.15 18.64
C LEU A 512 -8.33 -10.18 17.50
N LEU A 513 -8.13 -9.74 16.26
CA LEU A 513 -7.90 -10.62 15.12
C LEU A 513 -6.60 -11.42 15.28
N PHE A 514 -5.49 -10.75 15.63
CA PHE A 514 -4.20 -11.41 15.81
C PHE A 514 -4.19 -12.33 17.04
N VAL A 515 -4.77 -11.90 18.15
CA VAL A 515 -4.94 -12.72 19.35
C VAL A 515 -5.86 -13.90 19.08
N GLY A 516 -6.94 -13.71 18.31
CA GLY A 516 -7.85 -14.77 17.88
C GLY A 516 -7.14 -15.80 17.00
N LEU A 517 -6.37 -15.36 16.00
CA LEU A 517 -5.56 -16.23 15.16
C LEU A 517 -4.52 -17.00 16.00
N ALA A 518 -3.85 -16.32 16.92
CA ALA A 518 -2.90 -16.94 17.85
C ALA A 518 -3.58 -18.00 18.73
N ALA A 519 -4.75 -17.70 19.28
CA ALA A 519 -5.53 -18.63 20.10
C ALA A 519 -5.97 -19.86 19.30
N LEU A 520 -6.42 -19.68 18.05
CA LEU A 520 -6.77 -20.78 17.15
C LEU A 520 -5.55 -21.66 16.82
N ALA A 521 -4.42 -21.05 16.49
CA ALA A 521 -3.18 -21.76 16.19
C ALA A 521 -2.66 -22.55 17.40
N VAL A 522 -2.64 -21.94 18.58
CA VAL A 522 -2.24 -22.57 19.85
C VAL A 522 -3.24 -23.67 20.24
N GLY A 523 -4.54 -23.43 20.07
CA GLY A 523 -5.60 -24.39 20.35
C GLY A 523 -5.52 -25.63 19.47
N ALA A 524 -5.33 -25.46 18.15
CA ALA A 524 -5.10 -26.56 17.21
C ALA A 524 -3.88 -27.41 17.61
N TRP A 525 -2.80 -26.75 18.03
CA TRP A 525 -1.61 -27.42 18.55
C TRP A 525 -1.87 -28.17 19.85
N ALA A 526 -2.55 -27.56 20.82
CA ALA A 526 -2.86 -28.18 22.10
C ALA A 526 -3.73 -29.44 21.92
N VAL A 527 -4.74 -29.37 21.04
CA VAL A 527 -5.60 -30.50 20.68
C VAL A 527 -4.78 -31.64 20.07
N ASP A 528 -3.88 -31.35 19.12
CA ASP A 528 -3.03 -32.39 18.51
C ASP A 528 -2.12 -33.08 19.54
N VAL A 529 -1.52 -32.31 20.45
CA VAL A 529 -0.70 -32.84 21.55
C VAL A 529 -1.52 -33.74 22.49
N VAL A 530 -2.75 -33.35 22.83
CA VAL A 530 -3.65 -34.17 23.67
C VAL A 530 -4.00 -35.47 22.97
N ILE A 531 -4.32 -35.43 21.67
CA ILE A 531 -4.62 -36.61 20.86
C ILE A 531 -3.41 -37.56 20.82
N GLU A 532 -2.19 -37.04 20.64
CA GLU A 532 -0.97 -37.86 20.69
C GLU A 532 -0.75 -38.54 22.03
N ARG A 533 -0.91 -37.78 23.13
CA ARG A 533 -0.77 -38.34 24.48
C ARG A 533 -1.77 -39.46 24.73
N ARG A 534 -3.03 -39.29 24.30
CA ARG A 534 -4.07 -40.33 24.41
C ARG A 534 -3.74 -41.57 23.58
N ARG A 535 -3.24 -41.39 22.34
CA ARG A 535 -2.82 -42.53 21.50
C ARG A 535 -1.64 -43.30 22.10
N LYS A 536 -0.68 -42.62 22.71
CA LYS A 536 0.45 -43.26 23.42
C LYS A 536 -0.02 -44.02 24.68
N ALA A 537 -0.97 -43.45 25.41
CA ALA A 537 -1.54 -44.07 26.62
C ALA A 537 -2.42 -45.29 26.32
N ALA A 538 -3.13 -45.32 25.18
CA ALA A 538 -3.96 -46.45 24.77
C ALA A 538 -3.15 -47.73 24.48
N GLY A 539 -1.82 -47.63 24.33
CA GLY A 539 -0.93 -48.74 24.04
C GLY A 539 -1.20 -49.40 22.67
N PRO A 540 -0.26 -50.20 22.15
CA PRO A 540 -0.58 -51.10 21.04
C PRO A 540 -1.65 -52.08 21.55
N ALA A 541 -2.78 -52.18 20.83
CA ALA A 541 -3.76 -53.23 21.10
C ALA A 541 -3.01 -54.58 21.13
N PRO A 542 -3.23 -55.44 22.14
CA PRO A 542 -2.57 -56.73 22.21
C PRO A 542 -2.78 -57.43 20.88
N ALA A 543 -1.69 -57.84 20.23
CA ALA A 543 -1.76 -58.60 19.00
C ALA A 543 -2.50 -59.90 19.34
N GLY A 544 -3.77 -59.99 18.97
CA GLY A 544 -4.58 -61.19 19.15
C GLY A 544 -3.87 -62.32 18.41
N GLY A 545 -3.39 -63.30 19.20
CA GLY A 545 -2.85 -64.55 18.71
C GLY A 545 -3.91 -65.45 18.12
#